data_AF-A0A2M8Q5H4-F1
#
_entry.id   AF-A0A2M8Q5H4-F1
#
_cell.length_a   1.000
_cell.length_b   1.000
_cell.length_c   1.000
_cell.angle_alpha   90.00
_cell.angle_beta   90.00
_cell.angle_gamma   90.00
#
_symmetry.space_group_name_H-M   'P 1'
#
loop_
_entity.id
_entity.type
_entity.pdbx_description
1 polymer ?
#
loop_
_entity_poly.entity_id
_entity_poly.type
_entity_poly.pdbx_seq_one_letter_code
_entity_poly.pdbx_strand_id
1 'polypeptide(L)'
;MNNTQIQKALHQAHVYLQQEERAKAIAILKRIIQIQPDEAEAWWLLANAVDDVEQKRIALKRALTFNPDHALARAAYAKLETPLTPQKQRAKANHYLWLDALLVIGVLVAIGIVIYVGFRLGADEGAPTAIPSVVIVESGGETTTPLPTIARPTLPPLATATPTIIVTYPTHTPRPTLALPPTRTPFVITPRATINREAIGVGISGVSVPTETPPIALEIPPPVGDDYWYGFDGNMNEFTQDGGYYRFYEFPVLFYQGPLPNAGFQYYIEDALAQIGRVVPIERTDNPEEADLFLEFLPRIELQGLCNATNEVEGCGALFYDTDLYSRTGKVDYTGFAAIASDTTIPEVVILHELIHAVGVLVHSNDTRDIMYYRYTEGFVSARMTTRDYNTLRRLYNARAFGETE
;
A
#
# COMPACT_ATOMS: atom_id res chain seq x y z
N MET A 1 25.40 -20.57 12.89
CA MET A 1 26.86 -20.52 13.02
C MET A 1 27.19 -20.73 14.48
N ASN A 2 28.27 -21.44 14.83
CA ASN A 2 28.75 -21.44 16.21
C ASN A 2 29.53 -20.15 16.52
N ASN A 3 29.81 -19.87 17.79
CA ASN A 3 30.49 -18.63 18.20
C ASN A 3 31.83 -18.43 17.47
N THR A 4 32.64 -19.49 17.32
CA THR A 4 33.90 -19.44 16.57
C THR A 4 33.71 -19.04 15.09
N GLN A 5 32.63 -19.50 14.44
CA GLN A 5 32.30 -19.13 13.07
C GLN A 5 31.84 -17.66 12.98
N ILE A 6 31.08 -17.18 13.96
CA ILE A 6 30.62 -15.78 14.02
C ILE A 6 31.83 -14.85 14.18
N GLN A 7 32.74 -15.16 15.09
CA GLN A 7 33.97 -14.37 15.29
C GLN A 7 34.85 -14.32 14.03
N LYS A 8 34.97 -15.45 13.30
CA LYS A 8 35.66 -15.46 12.00
C LYS A 8 34.94 -14.60 10.96
N ALA A 9 33.62 -14.64 10.93
CA ALA A 9 32.82 -13.85 10.00
C ALA A 9 32.86 -12.34 10.32
N LEU A 10 32.84 -11.96 11.60
CA LEU A 10 33.05 -10.57 12.05
C LEU A 10 34.42 -10.05 11.61
N HIS A 11 35.47 -10.85 11.84
CA HIS A 11 36.82 -10.52 11.38
C HIS A 11 36.88 -10.33 9.86
N GLN A 12 36.24 -11.23 9.09
CA GLN A 12 36.17 -11.12 7.64
C GLN A 12 35.42 -9.86 7.18
N ALA A 13 34.28 -9.54 7.81
CA ALA A 13 33.55 -8.31 7.50
C ALA A 13 34.39 -7.06 7.77
N HIS A 14 35.13 -7.04 8.89
CA HIS A 14 36.04 -5.95 9.21
C HIS A 14 37.16 -5.80 8.17
N VAL A 15 37.75 -6.91 7.69
CA VAL A 15 38.73 -6.89 6.58
C VAL A 15 38.12 -6.30 5.31
N TYR A 16 36.88 -6.67 4.95
CA TYR A 16 36.22 -6.07 3.78
C TYR A 16 35.98 -4.57 3.94
N LEU A 17 35.66 -4.09 5.15
CA LEU A 17 35.53 -2.65 5.40
C LEU A 17 36.87 -1.91 5.23
N GLN A 18 37.97 -2.51 5.67
CA GLN A 18 39.32 -1.95 5.46
C GLN A 18 39.72 -1.90 3.99
N GLN A 19 39.17 -2.79 3.18
CA GLN A 19 39.37 -2.84 1.72
C GLN A 19 38.34 -2.01 0.94
N GLU A 20 37.48 -1.26 1.63
CA GLU A 20 36.36 -0.51 1.06
C GLU A 20 35.33 -1.37 0.29
N GLU A 21 35.36 -2.70 0.46
CA GLU A 21 34.42 -3.65 -0.14
C GLU A 21 33.10 -3.74 0.66
N ARG A 22 32.43 -2.60 0.81
CA ARG A 22 31.26 -2.43 1.69
C ARG A 22 30.12 -3.42 1.41
N ALA A 23 29.83 -3.70 0.15
CA ALA A 23 28.78 -4.64 -0.23
C ALA A 23 29.01 -6.06 0.33
N LYS A 24 30.27 -6.54 0.31
CA LYS A 24 30.62 -7.85 0.86
C LYS A 24 30.56 -7.86 2.38
N ALA A 25 31.00 -6.77 3.02
CA ALA A 25 30.86 -6.59 4.46
C ALA A 25 29.39 -6.64 4.89
N ILE A 26 28.51 -5.87 4.24
CA ILE A 26 27.06 -5.83 4.54
C ILE A 26 26.44 -7.23 4.41
N ALA A 27 26.76 -7.98 3.36
CA ALA A 27 26.22 -9.32 3.17
C ALA A 27 26.58 -10.27 4.32
N ILE A 28 27.83 -10.22 4.80
CA ILE A 28 28.27 -11.02 5.95
C ILE A 28 27.60 -10.57 7.24
N LEU A 29 27.56 -9.26 7.49
CA LEU A 29 27.00 -8.68 8.71
C LEU A 29 25.51 -8.96 8.84
N LYS A 30 24.74 -8.86 7.74
CA LYS A 30 23.32 -9.26 7.72
C LYS A 30 23.13 -10.72 8.11
N ARG A 31 23.99 -11.62 7.62
CA ARG A 31 23.92 -13.04 7.98
C ARG A 31 24.25 -13.29 9.45
N ILE A 32 25.22 -12.57 10.01
CA ILE A 32 25.55 -12.65 11.44
C ILE A 32 24.34 -12.20 12.26
N ILE A 33 23.77 -11.05 11.95
CA ILE A 33 22.61 -10.47 12.65
C ILE A 33 21.38 -11.40 12.57
N GLN A 34 21.15 -12.06 11.44
CA GLN A 34 20.06 -13.05 11.32
C GLN A 34 20.22 -14.26 12.25
N ILE A 35 21.47 -14.68 12.50
CA ILE A 35 21.78 -15.84 13.34
C ILE A 35 21.87 -15.45 14.82
N GLN A 36 22.45 -14.29 15.10
CA GLN A 36 22.70 -13.75 16.42
C GLN A 36 22.33 -12.26 16.44
N PRO A 37 21.04 -11.92 16.64
CA PRO A 37 20.56 -10.55 16.58
C PRO A 37 21.13 -9.63 17.65
N ASP A 38 21.65 -10.18 18.74
CA ASP A 38 22.23 -9.49 19.89
C ASP A 38 23.76 -9.26 19.78
N GLU A 39 24.37 -9.58 18.63
CA GLU A 39 25.79 -9.33 18.39
C GLU A 39 26.06 -7.84 18.13
N ALA A 40 26.40 -7.11 19.20
CA ALA A 40 26.63 -5.67 19.15
C ALA A 40 27.73 -5.25 18.17
N GLU A 41 28.78 -6.07 18.01
CA GLU A 41 29.88 -5.76 17.09
C GLU A 41 29.42 -5.82 15.63
N ALA A 42 28.51 -6.73 15.29
CA ALA A 42 27.94 -6.83 13.94
C ALA A 42 27.13 -5.57 13.58
N TRP A 43 26.32 -5.07 14.52
CA TRP A 43 25.56 -3.84 14.34
C TRP A 43 26.48 -2.61 14.21
N TRP A 44 27.54 -2.52 15.01
CA TRP A 44 28.51 -1.44 14.89
C TRP A 44 29.27 -1.49 13.56
N LEU A 45 29.72 -2.66 13.11
CA LEU A 45 30.36 -2.82 11.80
C LEU A 45 29.38 -2.49 10.66
N LEU A 46 28.09 -2.82 10.80
CA LEU A 46 27.07 -2.50 9.79
C LEU A 46 26.91 -0.98 9.65
N ALA A 47 26.91 -0.23 10.76
CA ALA A 47 26.90 1.23 10.72
C ALA A 47 28.11 1.82 9.99
N ASN A 48 29.27 1.17 10.02
CA ASN A 48 30.44 1.61 9.26
C ASN A 48 30.39 1.20 7.77
N ALA A 49 29.55 0.22 7.43
CA ALA A 49 29.43 -0.32 6.09
C ALA A 49 28.42 0.44 5.20
N VAL A 50 27.35 0.96 5.80
CA VAL A 50 26.29 1.68 5.08
C VAL A 50 26.67 3.13 4.82
N ASP A 51 26.10 3.75 3.79
CA ASP A 51 26.33 5.17 3.48
C ASP A 51 25.25 6.10 4.05
N ASP A 52 24.01 5.62 4.04
CA ASP A 52 22.85 6.35 4.48
C ASP A 52 22.90 6.68 5.98
N VAL A 53 22.62 7.94 6.33
CA VAL A 53 22.77 8.46 7.70
C VAL A 53 21.75 7.83 8.65
N GLU A 54 20.53 7.57 8.16
CA GLU A 54 19.48 6.95 8.97
C GLU A 54 19.81 5.48 9.28
N GLN A 55 20.24 4.73 8.27
CA GLN A 55 20.72 3.36 8.47
C GLN A 55 21.90 3.29 9.44
N LYS A 56 22.84 4.25 9.39
CA LYS A 56 23.91 4.36 10.40
C LYS A 56 23.35 4.57 11.79
N ARG A 57 22.39 5.49 11.95
CA ARG A 57 21.77 5.80 13.23
C ARG A 57 21.08 4.57 13.83
N ILE A 58 20.29 3.86 13.03
CA ILE A 58 19.57 2.65 13.45
C ILE A 58 20.56 1.57 13.91
N ALA A 59 21.59 1.29 13.10
CA ALA A 59 22.59 0.27 13.42
C ALA A 59 23.38 0.62 14.69
N LEU A 60 23.75 1.88 14.89
CA LEU A 60 24.43 2.33 16.12
C LEU A 60 23.53 2.24 17.36
N LYS A 61 22.24 2.58 17.25
CA LYS A 61 21.27 2.45 18.34
C LYS A 61 21.10 0.98 18.75
N ARG A 62 21.02 0.07 17.78
CA ARG A 62 20.98 -1.39 18.04
C ARG A 62 22.26 -1.88 18.72
N ALA A 63 23.44 -1.47 18.23
CA ALA A 63 24.71 -1.82 18.88
C ALA A 63 24.76 -1.39 20.35
N LEU A 64 24.31 -0.17 20.66
CA LEU A 64 24.23 0.36 22.02
C LEU A 64 23.14 -0.26 22.88
N THR A 65 22.09 -0.82 22.27
CA THR A 65 21.04 -1.56 23.00
C THR A 65 21.61 -2.86 23.56
N PHE A 66 22.40 -3.59 22.77
CA PHE A 66 22.98 -4.87 23.17
C PHE A 66 24.29 -4.73 23.96
N ASN A 67 25.07 -3.70 23.68
CA ASN A 67 26.26 -3.36 24.45
C ASN A 67 26.27 -1.85 24.76
N PRO A 68 25.64 -1.43 25.88
CA PRO A 68 25.61 -0.04 26.30
C PRO A 68 27.01 0.57 26.45
N ASP A 69 28.01 -0.24 26.79
CA ASP A 69 29.40 0.16 27.03
C ASP A 69 30.29 0.19 25.78
N HIS A 70 29.70 -0.01 24.59
CA HIS A 70 30.44 0.05 23.32
C HIS A 70 30.90 1.49 23.00
N ALA A 71 32.08 1.86 23.50
CA ALA A 71 32.63 3.22 23.42
C ALA A 71 32.67 3.79 21.98
N LEU A 72 33.07 2.98 21.00
CA LEU A 72 33.12 3.41 19.59
C LEU A 72 31.73 3.69 19.00
N ALA A 73 30.73 2.85 19.29
CA ALA A 73 29.36 3.05 18.84
C ALA A 73 28.76 4.31 19.49
N ARG A 74 29.01 4.53 20.78
CA ARG A 74 28.56 5.72 21.52
C ARG A 74 29.15 7.01 20.93
N ALA A 75 30.45 7.01 20.66
CA ALA A 75 31.13 8.14 20.05
C ALA A 75 30.65 8.41 18.61
N ALA A 76 30.40 7.37 17.82
CA ALA A 76 29.86 7.51 16.47
C ALA A 76 28.42 8.04 16.47
N TYR A 77 27.57 7.53 17.38
CA TYR A 77 26.19 7.98 17.54
C TYR A 77 26.11 9.45 17.97
N ALA A 78 26.90 9.87 18.97
CA ALA A 78 26.96 11.27 19.41
C ALA A 78 27.39 12.24 18.29
N LYS A 79 28.26 11.81 17.37
CA LYS A 79 28.65 12.60 16.19
C LYS A 79 27.50 12.77 15.20
N LEU A 80 26.63 11.78 15.06
CA LEU A 80 25.44 11.86 14.20
C LEU A 80 24.35 12.75 14.79
N GLU A 81 24.20 12.74 16.12
CA GLU A 81 23.21 13.55 16.83
C GLU A 81 23.63 15.01 17.02
N THR A 82 24.88 15.35 16.69
CA THR A 82 25.30 16.75 16.68
C THR A 82 24.58 17.47 15.54
N PRO A 83 23.77 18.53 15.79
CA PRO A 83 22.99 19.21 14.75
C PRO A 83 23.88 19.68 13.61
N LEU A 84 23.55 19.28 12.38
CA LEU A 84 24.22 19.79 11.18
C LEU A 84 24.07 21.32 11.15
N THR A 85 25.18 22.04 11.01
CA THR A 85 25.13 23.49 10.90
C THR A 85 24.27 23.91 9.69
N PRO A 86 23.44 24.96 9.81
CA PRO A 86 22.47 25.39 8.78
C PRO A 86 23.05 25.62 7.38
N GLN A 87 24.37 25.80 7.26
CA GLN A 87 25.08 26.07 6.02
C GLN A 87 25.06 24.90 5.03
N LYS A 88 25.06 23.65 5.51
CA LYS A 88 25.07 22.46 4.63
C LYS A 88 23.67 22.04 4.17
N GLN A 89 22.64 22.35 4.96
CA GLN A 89 21.23 22.13 4.60
C GLN A 89 20.77 23.11 3.50
N ARG A 90 21.22 24.37 3.54
CA ARG A 90 20.96 25.37 2.48
C ARG A 90 21.54 24.97 1.11
N ALA A 91 22.68 24.30 1.07
CA ALA A 91 23.31 23.89 -0.19
C ALA A 91 22.51 22.82 -0.95
N LYS A 92 21.84 21.90 -0.25
CA LYS A 92 20.95 20.91 -0.87
C LYS A 92 19.62 21.52 -1.31
N ALA A 93 19.01 22.38 -0.48
CA ALA A 93 17.74 23.03 -0.82
C ALA A 93 17.85 23.94 -2.05
N ASN A 94 18.97 24.64 -2.23
CA ASN A 94 19.19 25.52 -3.37
C ASN A 94 19.47 24.78 -4.70
N HIS A 95 19.87 23.50 -4.67
CA HIS A 95 20.13 22.73 -5.88
C HIS A 95 18.82 22.30 -6.58
N TYR A 96 17.78 21.94 -5.81
CA TYR A 96 16.46 21.59 -6.36
C TYR A 96 15.71 22.81 -6.90
N LEU A 97 15.79 23.95 -6.22
CA LEU A 97 15.19 25.22 -6.69
C LEU A 97 15.74 25.69 -8.05
N TRP A 98 17.01 25.40 -8.36
CA TRP A 98 17.60 25.75 -9.66
C TRP A 98 17.15 24.83 -10.81
N LEU A 99 16.86 23.56 -10.52
CA LEU A 99 16.36 22.61 -11.51
C LEU A 99 14.90 22.92 -11.88
N ASP A 100 14.07 23.25 -10.89
CA ASP A 100 12.68 23.65 -11.12
C ASP A 100 12.59 24.97 -11.91
N ALA A 101 13.48 25.93 -11.63
CA ALA A 101 13.56 27.18 -12.37
C ALA A 101 13.91 26.96 -13.86
N LEU A 102 14.82 26.04 -14.17
CA LEU A 102 15.17 25.72 -15.56
C LEU A 102 14.01 25.06 -16.32
N LEU A 103 13.23 24.21 -15.64
CA LEU A 103 12.06 23.56 -16.22
C LEU A 103 10.97 24.60 -16.53
N VAL A 104 10.69 25.51 -15.60
CA VAL A 104 9.74 26.62 -15.82
C VAL A 104 10.17 27.52 -16.98
N ILE A 105 11.46 27.88 -17.04
CA ILE A 105 12.01 28.67 -18.16
C ILE A 105 11.83 27.93 -19.49
N GLY A 106 12.11 26.63 -19.52
CA GLY A 106 11.92 25.79 -20.71
C GLY A 106 10.47 25.79 -21.21
N VAL A 107 9.50 25.66 -20.30
CA VAL A 107 8.07 25.70 -20.64
C VAL A 107 7.66 27.08 -21.19
N LEU A 108 8.11 28.17 -20.56
CA LEU A 108 7.78 29.52 -21.03
C LEU A 108 8.34 29.82 -22.42
N VAL A 109 9.55 29.35 -22.72
CA VAL A 109 10.15 29.47 -24.06
C VAL A 109 9.34 28.70 -25.10
N ALA A 110 8.90 27.48 -24.78
CA ALA A 110 8.07 26.67 -25.68
C ALA A 110 6.73 27.35 -25.99
N ILE A 111 6.07 27.92 -24.98
CA ILE A 111 4.81 28.68 -25.16
C ILE A 111 5.06 29.91 -26.06
N GLY A 112 6.14 30.66 -25.83
CA GLY A 112 6.50 31.80 -26.66
C GLY A 112 6.71 31.44 -28.12
N ILE A 113 7.35 30.29 -28.40
CA ILE A 113 7.54 29.79 -29.77
C ILE A 113 6.19 29.45 -30.43
N VAL A 114 5.28 28.79 -29.72
CA VAL A 114 3.95 28.44 -30.25
C VAL A 114 3.17 29.71 -30.62
N ILE A 115 3.16 30.72 -29.75
CA ILE A 115 2.49 32.01 -30.01
C ILE A 115 3.12 32.71 -31.22
N TYR A 116 4.45 32.76 -31.28
CA TYR A 116 5.16 33.40 -32.39
C TYR A 116 4.88 32.72 -33.74
N VAL A 117 4.86 31.39 -33.77
CA VAL A 117 4.53 30.61 -34.98
C VAL A 117 3.08 30.83 -35.38
N GLY A 118 2.13 30.79 -34.44
CA GLY A 118 0.71 31.06 -34.72
C GLY A 118 0.48 32.46 -35.31
N PHE A 119 1.18 33.47 -34.79
CA PHE A 119 1.07 34.84 -35.30
C PHE A 119 1.67 35.01 -36.71
N ARG A 120 2.71 34.24 -37.05
CA ARG A 120 3.32 34.27 -38.39
C ARG A 120 2.55 33.48 -39.43
N LEU A 121 1.80 32.46 -39.01
CA LEU A 121 0.96 31.64 -39.89
C LEU A 121 -0.46 32.20 -40.08
N GLY A 122 -0.94 33.07 -39.19
CA GLY A 122 -2.28 33.69 -39.25
C GLY A 122 -2.37 35.02 -40.02
N ALA A 123 -1.35 35.39 -40.79
CA ALA A 123 -1.29 36.69 -41.48
C ALA A 123 -1.91 36.72 -42.89
N ASP A 124 -2.52 35.63 -43.35
CA ASP A 124 -3.21 35.55 -44.65
C ASP A 124 -4.64 35.02 -44.48
N GLU A 125 -5.55 35.84 -43.95
CA GLU A 125 -6.98 35.64 -44.23
C GLU A 125 -7.59 36.92 -44.81
N GLY A 126 -8.04 36.77 -46.06
CA GLY A 126 -8.57 37.81 -46.92
C GLY A 126 -9.90 38.40 -46.47
N ALA A 127 -10.23 39.51 -47.11
CA ALA A 127 -11.37 40.37 -46.81
C ALA A 127 -12.73 39.63 -46.74
N PRO A 128 -13.62 40.04 -45.83
CA PRO A 128 -14.94 39.43 -45.68
C PRO A 128 -15.86 39.74 -46.87
N THR A 129 -16.44 38.68 -47.45
CA THR A 129 -17.49 38.76 -48.47
C THR A 129 -18.84 38.97 -47.80
N ALA A 130 -19.66 39.84 -48.39
CA ALA A 130 -20.95 40.28 -47.88
C ALA A 130 -21.99 39.14 -47.77
N ILE A 131 -22.74 39.17 -46.67
CA ILE A 131 -23.80 38.20 -46.32
C ILE A 131 -25.14 38.69 -46.92
N PRO A 132 -25.96 37.83 -47.55
CA PRO A 132 -27.32 38.18 -47.95
C PRO A 132 -28.31 38.05 -46.77
N SER A 133 -29.20 39.03 -46.66
CA SER A 133 -30.27 39.13 -45.66
C SER A 133 -31.30 38.00 -45.80
N VAL A 134 -31.55 37.26 -44.72
CA VAL A 134 -32.63 36.27 -44.63
C VAL A 134 -33.77 36.82 -43.78
N VAL A 135 -34.96 36.75 -44.36
CA VAL A 135 -36.25 37.21 -43.86
C VAL A 135 -36.74 36.32 -42.72
N ILE A 136 -37.18 36.94 -41.62
CA ILE A 136 -37.84 36.28 -40.49
C ILE A 136 -39.31 36.07 -40.86
N VAL A 137 -39.78 34.82 -40.83
CA VAL A 137 -41.20 34.46 -40.89
C VAL A 137 -41.60 33.96 -39.51
N GLU A 138 -42.58 34.64 -38.92
CA GLU A 138 -43.22 34.35 -37.65
C GLU A 138 -44.38 33.37 -37.88
N SER A 139 -44.48 32.31 -37.08
CA SER A 139 -45.70 31.49 -37.01
C SER A 139 -45.77 30.78 -35.66
N GLY A 140 -46.76 31.16 -34.86
CA GLY A 140 -47.07 30.55 -33.57
C GLY A 140 -47.76 29.19 -33.67
N GLY A 141 -47.92 28.57 -32.51
CA GLY A 141 -48.73 27.36 -32.32
C GLY A 141 -48.44 26.66 -31.00
N GLU A 142 -49.24 26.95 -29.98
CA GLU A 142 -49.40 26.12 -28.79
C GLU A 142 -49.80 24.69 -29.17
N THR A 143 -49.30 23.66 -28.49
CA THR A 143 -50.05 22.40 -28.32
C THR A 143 -49.61 21.66 -27.05
N THR A 144 -50.64 21.17 -26.37
CA THR A 144 -50.73 20.54 -25.06
C THR A 144 -50.15 19.12 -24.97
N THR A 145 -49.63 18.80 -23.78
CA THR A 145 -49.21 17.49 -23.28
C THR A 145 -50.39 16.50 -23.10
N PRO A 146 -50.18 15.19 -23.36
CA PRO A 146 -50.96 14.16 -22.69
C PRO A 146 -50.12 13.16 -21.86
N LEU A 147 -50.79 12.65 -20.83
CA LEU A 147 -50.38 11.72 -19.78
C LEU A 147 -50.08 10.29 -20.31
N PRO A 148 -49.13 9.52 -19.74
CA PRO A 148 -48.89 8.14 -20.14
C PRO A 148 -49.84 7.14 -19.45
N THR A 149 -50.44 6.27 -20.27
CA THR A 149 -51.30 5.14 -19.91
C THR A 149 -50.48 3.91 -19.52
N ILE A 150 -50.82 3.29 -18.39
CA ILE A 150 -50.24 2.05 -17.86
C ILE A 150 -50.73 0.84 -18.67
N ALA A 151 -49.80 0.07 -19.25
CA ALA A 151 -50.10 -1.20 -19.91
C ALA A 151 -49.79 -2.41 -19.00
N ARG A 152 -50.73 -3.36 -19.01
CA ARG A 152 -50.77 -4.62 -18.26
C ARG A 152 -49.88 -5.69 -18.93
N PRO A 153 -49.17 -6.55 -18.18
CA PRO A 153 -48.34 -7.60 -18.78
C PRO A 153 -49.16 -8.82 -19.21
N THR A 154 -48.89 -9.30 -20.43
CA THR A 154 -49.43 -10.54 -20.99
C THR A 154 -48.35 -11.63 -20.89
N LEU A 155 -48.72 -12.82 -20.40
CA LEU A 155 -47.84 -14.00 -20.30
C LEU A 155 -47.45 -14.54 -21.70
N PRO A 156 -46.21 -14.99 -21.91
CA PRO A 156 -45.81 -15.67 -23.14
C PRO A 156 -46.21 -17.17 -23.16
N PRO A 157 -46.40 -17.77 -24.34
CA PRO A 157 -46.77 -19.17 -24.48
C PRO A 157 -45.58 -20.15 -24.39
N LEU A 158 -45.96 -21.40 -24.16
CA LEU A 158 -45.17 -22.61 -23.90
C LEU A 158 -44.17 -22.96 -25.01
N ALA A 159 -42.98 -23.42 -24.60
CA ALA A 159 -41.85 -23.75 -25.46
C ALA A 159 -42.08 -24.99 -26.36
N THR A 160 -41.73 -24.85 -27.64
CA THR A 160 -41.63 -25.93 -28.64
C THR A 160 -40.18 -26.40 -28.76
N ALA A 161 -39.99 -27.71 -28.89
CA ALA A 161 -38.70 -28.41 -28.90
C ALA A 161 -37.72 -27.91 -29.99
N THR A 162 -36.45 -27.75 -29.59
CA THR A 162 -35.31 -27.41 -30.46
C THR A 162 -34.71 -28.69 -31.08
N PRO A 163 -34.37 -28.72 -32.39
CA PRO A 163 -33.65 -29.85 -32.97
C PRO A 163 -32.16 -29.83 -32.64
N THR A 164 -31.61 -31.01 -32.34
CA THR A 164 -30.18 -31.27 -32.12
C THR A 164 -29.37 -30.98 -33.39
N ILE A 165 -28.49 -29.98 -33.35
CA ILE A 165 -27.49 -29.73 -34.39
C ILE A 165 -26.23 -30.53 -34.05
N ILE A 166 -25.89 -31.49 -34.90
CA ILE A 166 -24.59 -32.20 -34.85
C ILE A 166 -23.57 -31.33 -35.59
N VAL A 167 -22.65 -30.74 -34.84
CA VAL A 167 -21.50 -29.99 -35.39
C VAL A 167 -20.32 -30.95 -35.54
N THR A 168 -19.92 -31.24 -36.77
CA THR A 168 -18.68 -31.95 -37.08
C THR A 168 -17.54 -30.94 -37.23
N TYR A 169 -16.49 -31.05 -36.42
CA TYR A 169 -15.29 -30.21 -36.50
C TYR A 169 -14.31 -30.74 -37.55
N PRO A 170 -13.77 -29.89 -38.45
CA PRO A 170 -12.66 -30.27 -39.30
C PRO A 170 -11.32 -30.27 -38.56
N THR A 171 -10.50 -31.21 -38.98
CA THR A 171 -9.20 -31.61 -38.44
C THR A 171 -8.08 -30.59 -38.72
N HIS A 172 -7.27 -30.34 -37.69
CA HIS A 172 -5.89 -29.78 -37.65
C HIS A 172 -5.48 -28.70 -38.67
N THR A 173 -5.35 -27.46 -38.18
CA THR A 173 -4.48 -26.41 -38.75
C THR A 173 -3.30 -26.18 -37.80
N PRO A 174 -2.04 -26.10 -38.27
CA PRO A 174 -0.90 -25.89 -37.39
C PRO A 174 -0.92 -24.50 -36.75
N ARG A 175 -0.64 -24.48 -35.44
CA ARG A 175 -0.63 -23.31 -34.56
C ARG A 175 0.52 -22.36 -34.95
N PRO A 176 0.29 -21.06 -35.17
CA PRO A 176 1.38 -20.12 -35.35
C PRO A 176 2.17 -19.97 -34.05
N THR A 177 3.50 -20.06 -34.15
CA THR A 177 4.43 -19.80 -33.06
C THR A 177 4.34 -18.32 -32.67
N LEU A 178 3.72 -18.04 -31.52
CA LEU A 178 3.71 -16.70 -30.92
C LEU A 178 5.13 -16.33 -30.49
N ALA A 179 5.64 -15.23 -31.04
CA ALA A 179 6.84 -14.58 -30.53
C ALA A 179 6.61 -14.17 -29.08
N LEU A 180 7.59 -14.46 -28.20
CA LEU A 180 7.55 -14.04 -26.80
C LEU A 180 7.45 -12.50 -26.76
N PRO A 181 6.49 -11.93 -26.01
CA PRO A 181 6.44 -10.49 -25.81
C PRO A 181 7.71 -10.03 -25.08
N PRO A 182 8.16 -8.78 -25.31
CA PRO A 182 9.32 -8.24 -24.63
C PRO A 182 9.14 -8.32 -23.12
N THR A 183 10.15 -8.84 -22.42
CA THR A 183 10.24 -8.86 -20.96
C THR A 183 9.98 -7.45 -20.43
N ARG A 184 8.79 -7.22 -19.85
CA ARG A 184 8.49 -5.97 -19.17
C ARG A 184 9.42 -5.89 -17.96
N THR A 185 10.14 -4.78 -17.84
CA THR A 185 10.79 -4.41 -16.58
C THR A 185 9.72 -4.36 -15.49
N PRO A 186 9.94 -5.01 -14.33
CA PRO A 186 9.02 -4.91 -13.21
C PRO A 186 8.81 -3.44 -12.88
N PHE A 187 7.55 -3.06 -12.73
CA PHE A 187 7.15 -1.72 -12.33
C PHE A 187 7.63 -1.54 -10.88
N VAL A 188 8.69 -0.78 -10.68
CA VAL A 188 9.08 -0.36 -9.33
C VAL A 188 8.12 0.76 -8.97
N ILE A 189 7.12 0.44 -8.16
CA ILE A 189 6.30 1.45 -7.52
C ILE A 189 7.26 2.25 -6.65
N THR A 190 7.53 3.50 -7.02
CA THR A 190 7.98 4.52 -6.08
C THR A 190 6.71 5.15 -5.52
N PRO A 191 6.10 4.59 -4.45
CA PRO A 191 5.02 5.31 -3.77
C PRO A 191 5.60 6.64 -3.32
N ARG A 192 4.80 7.70 -3.42
CA ARG A 192 5.03 9.08 -2.96
C ARG A 192 6.34 9.29 -2.18
N ALA A 193 7.45 9.41 -2.93
CA ALA A 193 8.82 9.56 -2.43
C ALA A 193 9.32 8.52 -1.41
N THR A 194 10.61 8.25 -1.43
CA THR A 194 11.33 7.38 -0.49
C THR A 194 11.20 7.92 0.95
N ILE A 195 10.16 7.49 1.66
CA ILE A 195 9.86 7.88 3.05
C ILE A 195 10.13 6.66 3.94
N ASN A 196 10.76 6.88 5.09
CA ASN A 196 10.95 5.85 6.11
C ASN A 196 9.59 5.44 6.67
N ARG A 197 9.03 4.31 6.21
CA ARG A 197 7.78 3.74 6.73
C ARG A 197 8.11 2.61 7.69
N GLU A 198 7.56 2.65 8.90
CA GLU A 198 7.55 1.51 9.80
C GLU A 198 6.23 0.74 9.61
N ALA A 199 6.33 -0.58 9.46
CA ALA A 199 5.17 -1.45 9.33
C ALA A 199 4.51 -1.69 10.69
N ILE A 200 3.19 -1.72 10.73
CA ILE A 200 2.45 -2.25 11.87
C ILE A 200 1.59 -3.39 11.32
N GLY A 201 2.03 -4.63 11.53
CA GLY A 201 1.34 -5.77 10.95
C GLY A 201 1.78 -7.11 11.48
N VAL A 202 0.80 -8.02 11.58
CA VAL A 202 1.03 -9.45 11.81
C VAL A 202 1.42 -10.06 10.46
N GLY A 203 2.47 -10.89 10.47
CA GLY A 203 2.93 -11.58 9.26
C GLY A 203 4.03 -10.88 8.48
N ILE A 204 4.59 -9.75 8.93
CA ILE A 204 5.89 -9.23 8.46
C ILE A 204 6.89 -9.34 9.61
N SER A 205 7.72 -10.38 9.61
CA SER A 205 8.67 -10.61 10.71
C SER A 205 9.79 -9.54 10.72
N GLY A 206 10.10 -8.97 11.89
CA GLY A 206 11.24 -8.06 12.10
C GLY A 206 10.94 -6.60 12.44
N VAL A 207 9.67 -6.23 12.66
CA VAL A 207 9.29 -4.85 12.94
C VAL A 207 8.98 -4.68 14.43
N SER A 208 9.71 -3.78 15.08
CA SER A 208 9.47 -3.38 16.47
C SER A 208 8.50 -2.21 16.50
N VAL A 209 7.40 -2.34 17.24
CA VAL A 209 6.50 -1.23 17.57
C VAL A 209 7.32 -0.14 18.28
N PRO A 210 7.33 1.11 17.80
CA PRO A 210 8.09 2.16 18.47
C PRO A 210 7.52 2.44 19.87
N THR A 211 8.44 2.72 20.79
CA THR A 211 8.15 2.98 22.22
C THR A 211 7.54 4.36 22.49
N GLU A 212 7.41 5.21 21.48
CA GLU A 212 6.78 6.52 21.58
C GLU A 212 5.43 6.48 20.88
N THR A 213 4.41 6.04 21.60
CA THR A 213 3.03 5.93 21.12
C THR A 213 2.40 7.31 20.96
N PRO A 214 1.68 7.58 19.86
CA PRO A 214 0.84 8.76 19.73
C PRO A 214 -0.23 8.84 20.81
N PRO A 215 -0.74 10.04 21.13
CA PRO A 215 -1.62 10.20 22.27
C PRO A 215 -3.03 9.61 22.06
N ILE A 216 -3.70 9.41 23.21
CA ILE A 216 -4.68 8.37 23.57
C ILE A 216 -6.14 8.76 23.30
N ALA A 217 -6.99 7.84 22.81
CA ALA A 217 -8.46 7.99 22.85
C ALA A 217 -9.03 7.67 24.25
N LEU A 218 -9.95 8.50 24.74
CA LEU A 218 -10.37 8.54 26.17
C LEU A 218 -11.61 7.70 26.55
N GLU A 219 -12.29 7.03 25.61
CA GLU A 219 -13.49 6.26 25.94
C GLU A 219 -13.22 4.75 25.99
N ILE A 220 -13.53 4.16 27.15
CA ILE A 220 -13.54 2.72 27.37
C ILE A 220 -14.58 2.14 26.41
N PRO A 221 -14.19 1.33 25.41
CA PRO A 221 -15.14 0.73 24.50
C PRO A 221 -16.10 -0.19 25.28
N PRO A 222 -17.31 -0.46 24.75
CA PRO A 222 -18.32 -1.24 25.45
C PRO A 222 -17.76 -2.58 25.96
N PRO A 223 -18.28 -3.06 27.10
CA PRO A 223 -17.75 -4.22 27.80
C PRO A 223 -17.69 -5.48 26.91
N VAL A 224 -16.74 -6.34 27.25
CA VAL A 224 -16.44 -7.61 26.58
C VAL A 224 -17.68 -8.49 26.45
N GLY A 225 -17.96 -8.94 25.22
CA GLY A 225 -18.98 -9.95 24.90
C GLY A 225 -18.61 -10.73 23.64
N ASP A 226 -19.38 -11.79 23.33
CA ASP A 226 -19.17 -12.68 22.16
C ASP A 226 -19.31 -11.97 20.80
N ASP A 227 -19.70 -10.69 20.83
CA ASP A 227 -20.03 -9.88 19.67
C ASP A 227 -18.80 -9.33 18.95
N TYR A 228 -17.59 -9.36 19.53
CA TYR A 228 -16.31 -9.00 18.88
C TYR A 228 -15.16 -9.80 19.52
N TRP A 229 -14.00 -9.90 18.88
CA TRP A 229 -12.92 -10.77 19.38
C TRP A 229 -11.66 -10.03 19.84
N TYR A 230 -10.94 -10.66 20.78
CA TYR A 230 -9.59 -10.27 21.20
C TYR A 230 -8.62 -11.20 20.47
N GLY A 231 -7.71 -10.64 19.68
CA GLY A 231 -6.75 -11.41 18.90
C GLY A 231 -6.14 -12.59 19.64
N PHE A 232 -5.94 -13.72 18.97
CA PHE A 232 -5.26 -14.87 19.60
C PHE A 232 -3.73 -14.73 19.57
N ASP A 233 -3.18 -14.14 18.50
CA ASP A 233 -1.73 -13.96 18.33
C ASP A 233 -1.18 -12.68 18.99
N GLY A 234 -2.02 -12.01 19.77
CA GLY A 234 -1.69 -10.75 20.46
C GLY A 234 -2.94 -10.16 21.09
N ASN A 235 -2.78 -9.55 22.26
CA ASN A 235 -3.91 -8.93 22.94
C ASN A 235 -4.27 -7.67 22.13
N MET A 236 -5.42 -7.65 21.44
CA MET A 236 -5.98 -6.36 20.98
C MET A 236 -5.95 -5.39 22.15
N ASN A 237 -6.23 -5.85 23.37
CA ASN A 237 -6.10 -5.08 24.59
C ASN A 237 -4.72 -4.43 24.84
N GLU A 238 -3.58 -5.02 24.49
CA GLU A 238 -2.30 -4.31 24.74
C GLU A 238 -2.10 -3.16 23.74
N PHE A 239 -2.66 -3.27 22.54
CA PHE A 239 -2.70 -2.19 21.55
C PHE A 239 -3.92 -1.26 21.71
N THR A 240 -4.96 -1.66 22.45
CA THR A 240 -6.24 -0.95 22.60
C THR A 240 -6.55 -0.45 24.01
N GLN A 241 -5.87 -0.95 25.06
CA GLN A 241 -5.97 -0.43 26.44
C GLN A 241 -5.36 0.97 26.54
N ASP A 242 -4.43 1.31 25.64
CA ASP A 242 -3.87 2.66 25.52
C ASP A 242 -4.62 3.52 24.48
N GLY A 243 -5.77 3.07 23.96
CA GLY A 243 -6.63 3.86 23.07
C GLY A 243 -6.03 4.19 21.69
N GLY A 244 -4.90 3.56 21.32
CA GLY A 244 -4.20 3.76 20.05
C GLY A 244 -4.67 2.80 18.96
N TYR A 245 -5.85 3.04 18.40
CA TYR A 245 -6.28 2.29 17.22
C TYR A 245 -5.52 2.77 15.99
N TYR A 246 -4.76 1.89 15.36
CA TYR A 246 -4.18 2.12 14.05
C TYR A 246 -5.28 1.97 12.99
N ARG A 247 -5.82 3.10 12.53
CA ARG A 247 -6.94 3.16 11.57
C ARG A 247 -6.85 4.41 10.73
N PHE A 248 -7.55 4.44 9.61
CA PHE A 248 -7.76 5.66 8.84
C PHE A 248 -8.67 6.64 9.60
N TYR A 249 -8.37 7.93 9.49
CA TYR A 249 -9.15 9.02 10.09
C TYR A 249 -9.75 9.97 9.03
N GLU A 250 -9.22 9.93 7.81
CA GLU A 250 -9.75 10.68 6.66
C GLU A 250 -10.59 9.72 5.82
N PHE A 251 -11.75 10.23 5.36
CA PHE A 251 -12.71 9.45 4.58
C PHE A 251 -13.21 10.24 3.37
N PRO A 252 -13.52 9.57 2.25
CA PRO A 252 -13.39 8.12 2.04
C PRO A 252 -11.93 7.66 1.95
N VAL A 253 -11.65 6.42 2.36
CA VAL A 253 -10.34 5.78 2.14
C VAL A 253 -10.19 5.51 0.65
N LEU A 254 -9.16 6.06 0.02
CA LEU A 254 -8.90 5.90 -1.41
C LEU A 254 -8.18 4.58 -1.68
N PHE A 255 -8.87 3.67 -2.36
CA PHE A 255 -8.39 2.34 -2.72
C PHE A 255 -7.80 2.32 -4.13
N TYR A 256 -6.53 1.92 -4.23
CA TYR A 256 -5.89 1.61 -5.51
C TYR A 256 -5.64 0.12 -5.65
N GLN A 257 -5.93 -0.37 -6.84
CA GLN A 257 -5.74 -1.76 -7.22
C GLN A 257 -4.63 -1.86 -8.26
N GLY A 258 -3.61 -2.66 -7.96
CA GLY A 258 -2.57 -3.01 -8.92
C GLY A 258 -3.08 -3.89 -10.07
N PRO A 259 -2.19 -4.25 -11.00
CA PRO A 259 -2.53 -5.13 -12.12
C PRO A 259 -3.11 -6.47 -11.66
N LEU A 260 -4.20 -6.91 -12.32
CA LEU A 260 -4.85 -8.17 -12.01
C LEU A 260 -4.14 -9.37 -12.66
N PRO A 261 -4.07 -10.54 -11.98
CA PRO A 261 -3.63 -11.79 -12.59
C PRO A 261 -4.55 -12.22 -13.74
N ASN A 262 -5.86 -12.05 -13.54
CA ASN A 262 -6.89 -12.28 -14.54
C ASN A 262 -8.19 -11.54 -14.16
N ALA A 263 -9.12 -11.40 -15.11
CA ALA A 263 -10.36 -10.64 -14.90
C ALA A 263 -11.29 -11.22 -13.81
N GLY A 264 -11.16 -12.51 -13.46
CA GLY A 264 -11.98 -13.14 -12.42
C GLY A 264 -11.73 -12.57 -11.02
N PHE A 265 -10.53 -12.04 -10.76
CA PHE A 265 -10.18 -11.44 -9.48
C PHE A 265 -10.97 -10.16 -9.19
N GLN A 266 -11.38 -9.42 -10.22
CA GLN A 266 -12.13 -8.17 -10.03
C GLN A 266 -13.38 -8.40 -9.19
N TYR A 267 -14.12 -9.49 -9.47
CA TYR A 267 -15.35 -9.81 -8.74
C TYR A 267 -15.11 -9.97 -7.23
N TYR A 268 -14.04 -10.66 -6.84
CA TYR A 268 -13.71 -10.89 -5.43
C TYR A 268 -13.27 -9.61 -4.73
N ILE A 269 -12.57 -8.72 -5.44
CA ILE A 269 -12.19 -7.41 -4.91
C ILE A 269 -13.43 -6.56 -4.67
N GLU A 270 -14.36 -6.47 -5.63
CA GLU A 270 -15.60 -5.70 -5.42
C GLU A 270 -16.45 -6.26 -4.27
N ASP A 271 -16.56 -7.59 -4.15
CA ASP A 271 -17.29 -8.20 -3.05
C ASP A 271 -16.62 -7.90 -1.70
N ALA A 272 -15.28 -7.95 -1.62
CA ALA A 272 -14.55 -7.61 -0.41
C ALA A 272 -14.71 -6.13 -0.02
N LEU A 273 -14.54 -5.21 -0.98
CA LEU A 273 -14.75 -3.77 -0.77
C LEU A 273 -16.19 -3.46 -0.38
N ALA A 274 -17.19 -4.13 -0.97
CA ALA A 274 -18.59 -3.97 -0.60
C ALA A 274 -18.87 -4.47 0.83
N GLN A 275 -18.16 -5.49 1.31
CA GLN A 275 -18.28 -5.97 2.68
C GLN A 275 -17.66 -5.00 3.68
N ILE A 276 -16.41 -4.60 3.46
CA ILE A 276 -15.69 -3.63 4.32
C ILE A 276 -16.37 -2.25 4.29
N GLY A 277 -16.84 -1.84 3.10
CA GLY A 277 -17.56 -0.60 2.79
C GLY A 277 -18.81 -0.35 3.64
N ARG A 278 -19.37 -1.39 4.27
CA ARG A 278 -20.50 -1.24 5.20
C ARG A 278 -20.12 -0.58 6.53
N VAL A 279 -18.82 -0.49 6.82
CA VAL A 279 -18.28 0.08 8.05
C VAL A 279 -17.27 1.18 7.74
N VAL A 280 -16.38 0.95 6.76
CA VAL A 280 -15.31 1.88 6.39
C VAL A 280 -15.65 2.45 5.01
N PRO A 281 -15.97 3.75 4.87
CA PRO A 281 -16.20 4.36 3.57
C PRO A 281 -14.95 4.23 2.69
N ILE A 282 -15.05 3.53 1.57
CA ILE A 282 -13.95 3.29 0.63
C ILE A 282 -14.40 3.71 -0.78
N GLU A 283 -13.54 4.44 -1.48
CA GLU A 283 -13.72 4.82 -2.88
C GLU A 283 -12.53 4.37 -3.71
N ARG A 284 -12.74 4.12 -5.01
CA ARG A 284 -11.64 3.73 -5.92
C ARG A 284 -10.91 4.96 -6.43
N THR A 285 -9.59 4.84 -6.57
CA THR A 285 -8.78 5.78 -7.35
C THR A 285 -7.95 5.02 -8.38
N ASP A 286 -7.79 5.63 -9.56
CA ASP A 286 -6.86 5.16 -10.59
C ASP A 286 -5.45 5.74 -10.40
N ASN A 287 -5.29 6.71 -9.49
CA ASN A 287 -4.01 7.34 -9.18
C ASN A 287 -3.38 6.70 -7.93
N PRO A 288 -2.29 5.92 -8.07
CA PRO A 288 -1.63 5.31 -6.92
C PRO A 288 -0.99 6.33 -5.98
N GLU A 289 -0.73 7.58 -6.41
CA GLU A 289 -0.15 8.61 -5.53
C GLU A 289 -1.16 9.20 -4.55
N GLU A 290 -2.45 9.03 -4.82
CA GLU A 290 -3.57 9.49 -3.99
C GLU A 290 -4.13 8.39 -3.10
N ALA A 291 -3.69 7.15 -3.27
CA ALA A 291 -4.27 6.03 -2.56
C ALA A 291 -3.78 5.91 -1.11
N ASP A 292 -4.74 5.62 -0.24
CA ASP A 292 -4.54 5.29 1.16
C ASP A 292 -4.42 3.78 1.38
N LEU A 293 -5.07 3.00 0.51
CA LEU A 293 -5.16 1.54 0.60
C LEU A 293 -4.76 0.91 -0.73
N PHE A 294 -3.76 0.02 -0.70
CA PHE A 294 -3.21 -0.64 -1.87
C PHE A 294 -3.49 -2.13 -1.86
N LEU A 295 -3.85 -2.69 -3.03
CA LEU A 295 -3.92 -4.13 -3.25
C LEU A 295 -3.01 -4.54 -4.42
N GLU A 296 -2.09 -5.46 -4.16
CA GLU A 296 -1.17 -6.00 -5.15
C GLU A 296 -1.26 -7.52 -5.27
N PHE A 297 -1.00 -8.02 -6.48
CA PHE A 297 -0.89 -9.45 -6.75
C PHE A 297 0.54 -9.80 -7.16
N LEU A 298 1.18 -10.65 -6.38
CA LEU A 298 2.60 -10.97 -6.53
C LEU A 298 2.80 -12.47 -6.77
N PRO A 299 3.84 -12.88 -7.52
CA PRO A 299 4.30 -14.27 -7.51
C PRO A 299 4.64 -14.72 -6.08
N ARG A 300 4.35 -15.99 -5.72
CA ARG A 300 4.58 -16.52 -4.36
C ARG A 300 5.99 -16.27 -3.81
N ILE A 301 7.01 -16.35 -4.66
CA ILE A 301 8.39 -16.13 -4.24
C ILE A 301 8.65 -14.68 -3.81
N GLU A 302 8.02 -13.71 -4.49
CA GLU A 302 8.11 -12.29 -4.14
C GLU A 302 7.28 -12.01 -2.89
N LEU A 303 6.08 -12.58 -2.82
CA LEU A 303 5.20 -12.48 -1.66
C LEU A 303 5.85 -13.03 -0.39
N GLN A 304 6.47 -14.21 -0.45
CA GLN A 304 7.22 -14.79 0.68
C GLN A 304 8.33 -13.86 1.17
N GLY A 305 9.05 -13.23 0.24
CA GLY A 305 10.08 -12.24 0.57
C GLY A 305 9.49 -11.00 1.23
N LEU A 306 8.36 -10.50 0.72
CA LEU A 306 7.66 -9.33 1.25
C LEU A 306 7.10 -9.58 2.66
N CYS A 307 6.45 -10.71 2.88
CA CYS A 307 5.90 -11.09 4.18
C CYS A 307 6.98 -11.64 5.13
N ASN A 308 8.24 -11.76 4.70
CA ASN A 308 9.30 -12.41 5.49
C ASN A 308 8.87 -13.78 6.07
N ALA A 309 8.14 -14.56 5.27
CA ALA A 309 7.58 -15.84 5.67
C ALA A 309 8.54 -16.98 5.32
N THR A 310 8.69 -17.93 6.25
CA THR A 310 9.51 -19.15 6.01
C THR A 310 8.74 -20.25 5.29
N ASN A 311 7.41 -20.14 5.26
CA ASN A 311 6.49 -21.07 4.63
C ASN A 311 5.75 -20.40 3.48
N GLU A 312 5.01 -21.19 2.70
CA GLU A 312 4.05 -20.71 1.73
C GLU A 312 2.98 -19.85 2.40
N VAL A 313 2.76 -18.66 1.84
CA VAL A 313 1.74 -17.69 2.28
C VAL A 313 0.85 -17.35 1.11
N GLU A 314 -0.45 -17.23 1.37
CA GLU A 314 -1.44 -16.85 0.35
C GLU A 314 -1.57 -15.32 0.23
N GLY A 315 -1.25 -14.59 1.30
CA GLY A 315 -1.29 -13.14 1.34
C GLY A 315 -0.60 -12.60 2.58
N CYS A 316 -0.41 -11.28 2.60
CA CYS A 316 -0.18 -10.52 3.83
C CYS A 316 -0.74 -9.10 3.69
N GLY A 317 -1.39 -8.63 4.74
CA GLY A 317 -1.90 -7.27 4.90
C GLY A 317 -1.24 -6.57 6.08
N ALA A 318 -1.00 -5.27 5.94
CA ALA A 318 -0.46 -4.45 7.00
C ALA A 318 -0.92 -3.00 6.86
N LEU A 319 -0.89 -2.28 7.99
CA LEU A 319 -1.07 -0.84 8.03
C LEU A 319 0.27 -0.19 8.36
N PHE A 320 0.69 0.76 7.55
CA PHE A 320 1.91 1.52 7.70
C PHE A 320 1.57 2.94 8.11
N TYR A 321 2.53 3.64 8.72
CA TYR A 321 2.41 5.08 8.92
C TYR A 321 3.76 5.77 8.72
N ASP A 322 3.71 7.04 8.35
CA ASP A 322 4.90 7.87 8.17
C ASP A 322 5.41 8.40 9.53
N THR A 323 6.47 7.77 10.05
CA THR A 323 7.12 8.18 11.30
C THR A 323 7.79 9.55 11.19
N ASP A 324 8.28 9.92 9.99
CA ASP A 324 8.96 11.19 9.75
C ASP A 324 7.94 12.33 9.68
N LEU A 325 6.76 12.10 9.12
CA LEU A 325 5.65 13.06 9.18
C LEU A 325 5.13 13.21 10.61
N TYR A 326 4.93 12.10 11.31
CA TYR A 326 4.45 12.11 12.68
C TYR A 326 5.40 12.87 13.61
N SER A 327 6.69 12.56 13.58
CA SER A 327 7.69 13.25 14.41
C SER A 327 7.79 14.75 14.14
N ARG A 328 7.56 15.20 12.89
CA ARG A 328 7.64 16.62 12.51
C ARG A 328 6.37 17.40 12.78
N THR A 329 5.21 16.77 12.67
CA THR A 329 3.91 17.48 12.62
C THR A 329 2.92 17.06 13.70
N GLY A 330 3.16 15.93 14.37
CA GLY A 330 2.20 15.28 15.25
C GLY A 330 1.01 14.65 14.51
N LYS A 331 0.97 14.71 13.17
CA LYS A 331 -0.06 14.08 12.35
C LYS A 331 0.38 12.70 11.91
N VAL A 332 -0.53 11.73 12.00
CA VAL A 332 -0.28 10.38 11.50
C VAL A 332 -0.90 10.27 10.10
N ASP A 333 -0.07 9.89 9.12
CA ASP A 333 -0.51 9.54 7.76
C ASP A 333 -0.38 8.03 7.62
N TYR A 334 -1.51 7.36 7.41
CA TYR A 334 -1.60 5.91 7.34
C TYR A 334 -1.64 5.44 5.89
N THR A 335 -0.98 4.33 5.60
CA THR A 335 -1.13 3.63 4.33
C THR A 335 -1.39 2.16 4.59
N GLY A 336 -2.54 1.67 4.14
CA GLY A 336 -2.91 0.27 4.12
C GLY A 336 -2.34 -0.42 2.91
N PHE A 337 -1.89 -1.65 3.08
CA PHE A 337 -1.35 -2.44 1.98
C PHE A 337 -1.72 -3.91 2.18
N ALA A 338 -2.23 -4.53 1.12
CA ALA A 338 -2.48 -5.96 1.03
C ALA A 338 -1.78 -6.52 -0.21
N ALA A 339 -1.02 -7.60 -0.04
CA ALA A 339 -0.43 -8.36 -1.14
C ALA A 339 -0.96 -9.78 -1.13
N ILE A 340 -1.31 -10.29 -2.31
CA ILE A 340 -1.95 -11.60 -2.50
C ILE A 340 -1.16 -12.42 -3.51
N ALA A 341 -1.08 -13.73 -3.29
CA ALA A 341 -0.48 -14.64 -4.25
C ALA A 341 -1.30 -14.62 -5.55
N SER A 342 -0.64 -14.33 -6.67
CA SER A 342 -1.31 -14.19 -7.99
C SER A 342 -1.92 -15.49 -8.51
N ASP A 343 -1.53 -16.62 -7.93
CA ASP A 343 -2.01 -17.98 -8.22
C ASP A 343 -2.83 -18.58 -7.06
N THR A 344 -3.31 -17.76 -6.11
CA THR A 344 -4.15 -18.26 -5.00
C THR A 344 -5.40 -18.97 -5.53
N THR A 345 -5.73 -20.09 -4.90
CA THR A 345 -6.88 -20.92 -5.27
C THR A 345 -8.17 -20.53 -4.54
N ILE A 346 -8.06 -19.61 -3.57
CA ILE A 346 -9.15 -19.15 -2.70
C ILE A 346 -9.17 -17.61 -2.61
N PRO A 347 -9.14 -16.88 -3.74
CA PRO A 347 -8.96 -15.43 -3.77
C PRO A 347 -10.02 -14.67 -2.95
N GLU A 348 -11.26 -15.15 -2.91
CA GLU A 348 -12.35 -14.52 -2.17
C GLU A 348 -12.09 -14.42 -0.66
N VAL A 349 -11.46 -15.46 -0.07
CA VAL A 349 -11.15 -15.48 1.36
C VAL A 349 -9.92 -14.64 1.63
N VAL A 350 -8.86 -14.84 0.85
CA VAL A 350 -7.56 -14.21 1.09
C VAL A 350 -7.64 -12.70 0.87
N ILE A 351 -8.28 -12.23 -0.20
CA ILE A 351 -8.43 -10.79 -0.47
C ILE A 351 -9.18 -10.11 0.68
N LEU A 352 -10.30 -10.68 1.14
CA LEU A 352 -11.08 -10.08 2.21
C LEU A 352 -10.30 -10.07 3.54
N HIS A 353 -9.61 -11.17 3.88
CA HIS A 353 -8.77 -11.27 5.08
C HIS A 353 -7.67 -10.20 5.09
N GLU A 354 -6.86 -10.14 4.04
CA GLU A 354 -5.73 -9.21 4.00
C GLU A 354 -6.15 -7.76 3.89
N LEU A 355 -7.27 -7.45 3.22
CA LEU A 355 -7.80 -6.09 3.20
C LEU A 355 -8.30 -5.66 4.58
N ILE A 356 -8.82 -6.57 5.40
CA ILE A 356 -9.22 -6.25 6.78
C ILE A 356 -7.98 -5.92 7.65
N HIS A 357 -6.86 -6.62 7.45
CA HIS A 357 -5.58 -6.23 8.04
C HIS A 357 -5.13 -4.85 7.55
N ALA A 358 -5.24 -4.58 6.25
CA ALA A 358 -4.81 -3.32 5.63
C ALA A 358 -5.67 -2.12 6.03
N VAL A 359 -6.87 -2.31 6.59
CA VAL A 359 -7.67 -1.26 7.23
C VAL A 359 -7.50 -1.23 8.76
N GLY A 360 -6.49 -1.92 9.31
CA GLY A 360 -6.06 -1.72 10.69
C GLY A 360 -6.51 -2.78 11.70
N VAL A 361 -7.16 -3.87 11.29
CA VAL A 361 -7.39 -5.01 12.19
C VAL A 361 -6.13 -5.87 12.21
N LEU A 362 -5.18 -5.57 13.11
CA LEU A 362 -3.83 -6.15 13.09
C LEU A 362 -3.69 -7.46 13.89
N VAL A 363 -4.76 -8.22 14.02
CA VAL A 363 -4.80 -9.42 14.85
C VAL A 363 -5.65 -10.48 14.16
N HIS A 364 -5.57 -11.71 14.63
CA HIS A 364 -6.39 -12.80 14.13
C HIS A 364 -7.48 -13.20 15.12
N SER A 365 -8.64 -13.53 14.57
CA SER A 365 -9.74 -14.15 15.27
C SER A 365 -9.35 -15.54 15.81
N ASN A 366 -9.91 -15.90 16.96
CA ASN A 366 -9.82 -17.24 17.54
C ASN A 366 -10.98 -18.18 17.13
N ASP A 367 -11.96 -17.70 16.36
CA ASP A 367 -13.11 -18.47 15.92
C ASP A 367 -12.94 -18.85 14.46
N THR A 368 -12.97 -20.14 14.17
CA THR A 368 -12.73 -20.70 12.83
C THR A 368 -13.74 -20.25 11.79
N ARG A 369 -14.86 -19.65 12.21
CA ARG A 369 -15.93 -19.16 11.32
C ARG A 369 -15.70 -17.74 10.83
N ASP A 370 -14.87 -16.98 11.52
CA ASP A 370 -14.57 -15.59 11.17
C ASP A 370 -13.62 -15.51 9.98
N ILE A 371 -13.76 -14.44 9.19
CA ILE A 371 -12.83 -14.23 8.08
C ILE A 371 -11.41 -14.00 8.60
N MET A 372 -11.27 -13.38 9.78
CA MET A 372 -9.97 -13.05 10.39
C MET A 372 -9.31 -14.23 11.11
N TYR A 373 -9.80 -15.45 10.95
CA TYR A 373 -9.12 -16.63 11.48
C TYR A 373 -7.84 -16.91 10.67
N TYR A 374 -6.70 -16.97 11.36
CA TYR A 374 -5.34 -17.02 10.78
C TYR A 374 -5.04 -18.22 9.87
N ARG A 375 -5.91 -19.24 9.84
CA ARG A 375 -5.73 -20.44 9.02
C ARG A 375 -6.94 -20.68 8.16
N TYR A 376 -6.71 -20.77 6.85
CA TYR A 376 -7.70 -21.36 5.99
C TYR A 376 -7.95 -22.82 6.40
N THR A 377 -9.21 -23.12 6.71
CA THR A 377 -9.70 -24.46 6.98
C THR A 377 -10.84 -24.71 6.01
N GLU A 378 -10.61 -25.61 5.03
CA GLU A 378 -11.62 -25.97 4.03
C GLU A 378 -12.96 -26.29 4.71
N GLY A 379 -14.01 -25.57 4.31
CA GLY A 379 -15.36 -25.76 4.83
C GLY A 379 -15.72 -24.99 6.10
N PHE A 380 -14.80 -24.23 6.71
CA PHE A 380 -15.07 -23.49 7.95
C PHE A 380 -14.98 -21.97 7.81
N VAL A 381 -14.07 -21.46 6.97
CA VAL A 381 -13.94 -20.01 6.74
C VAL A 381 -14.88 -19.59 5.61
N SER A 382 -15.87 -18.77 5.95
CA SER A 382 -16.79 -18.18 4.98
C SER A 382 -16.09 -17.04 4.22
N ALA A 383 -16.31 -16.91 2.91
CA ALA A 383 -15.94 -15.71 2.14
C ALA A 383 -16.82 -14.48 2.49
N ARG A 384 -17.39 -14.47 3.69
CA ARG A 384 -18.25 -13.44 4.23
C ARG A 384 -17.81 -13.11 5.64
N MET A 385 -17.70 -11.82 5.93
CA MET A 385 -17.54 -11.31 7.28
C MET A 385 -18.69 -11.80 8.17
N THR A 386 -18.35 -12.33 9.35
CA THR A 386 -19.35 -12.65 10.37
C THR A 386 -19.84 -11.39 11.07
N THR A 387 -20.88 -11.51 11.89
CA THR A 387 -21.29 -10.43 12.81
C THR A 387 -20.14 -9.99 13.70
N ARG A 388 -19.27 -10.92 14.11
CA ARG A 388 -18.12 -10.65 14.96
C ARG A 388 -17.06 -9.81 14.24
N ASP A 389 -16.77 -10.13 12.98
CA ASP A 389 -15.88 -9.34 12.13
C ASP A 389 -16.41 -7.91 11.93
N TYR A 390 -17.70 -7.76 11.63
CA TYR A 390 -18.33 -6.44 11.47
C TYR A 390 -18.27 -5.60 12.73
N ASN A 391 -18.52 -6.21 13.89
CA ASN A 391 -18.48 -5.51 15.17
C ASN A 391 -17.05 -5.14 15.56
N THR A 392 -16.05 -5.97 15.24
CA THR A 392 -14.63 -5.62 15.39
C THR A 392 -14.28 -4.38 14.56
N LEU A 393 -14.65 -4.34 13.27
CA LEU A 393 -14.43 -3.14 12.45
C LEU A 393 -15.21 -1.92 12.96
N ARG A 394 -16.47 -2.09 13.38
CA ARG A 394 -17.27 -0.98 13.92
C ARG A 394 -16.67 -0.43 15.20
N ARG A 395 -16.18 -1.29 16.08
CA ARG A 395 -15.47 -0.86 17.29
C ARG A 395 -14.22 -0.08 16.91
N LEU A 396 -13.46 -0.57 15.93
CA LEU A 396 -12.27 0.10 15.42
C LEU A 396 -12.61 1.49 14.85
N TYR A 397 -13.67 1.62 14.06
CA TYR A 397 -13.97 2.84 13.28
C TYR A 397 -15.00 3.79 13.89
N ASN A 398 -15.83 3.34 14.83
CA ASN A 398 -16.78 4.19 15.57
C ASN A 398 -16.20 4.74 16.88
N ALA A 399 -14.99 4.33 17.29
CA ALA A 399 -14.32 4.97 18.41
C ALA A 399 -14.10 6.46 18.10
N ARG A 400 -14.19 7.35 19.11
CA ARG A 400 -13.93 8.80 18.92
C ARG A 400 -12.52 9.04 18.35
N ALA A 401 -12.39 10.04 17.48
CA ALA A 401 -11.08 10.43 16.96
C ALA A 401 -10.23 11.06 18.07
N PHE A 402 -8.91 10.92 17.98
CA PHE A 402 -8.00 11.53 18.94
C PHE A 402 -8.13 13.07 18.90
N GLY A 403 -8.50 13.68 20.04
CA GLY A 403 -8.59 15.14 20.19
C GLY A 403 -10.01 15.75 20.10
N GLU A 404 -11.06 14.96 19.90
CA GLU A 404 -12.44 15.45 20.00
C GLU A 404 -12.86 15.57 21.48
N THR A 405 -13.03 16.80 21.97
CA THR A 405 -13.63 17.08 23.30
C THR A 405 -15.15 17.16 23.21
N GLU A 406 -15.85 16.73 24.26
CA GLU A 406 -17.33 16.73 24.38
C GLU A 406 -18.02 18.09 24.19
#